data_AF-A0A2M9M1M6-F1
#
_entry.id   AF-A0A2M9M1M6-F1
#
_cell.length_a   1.000
_cell.length_b   1.000
_cell.length_c   1.000
_cell.angle_alpha   90.00
_cell.angle_beta   90.00
_cell.angle_gamma   90.00
#
_symmetry.space_group_name_H-M   'P 1'
#
loop_
_entity.id
_entity.type
_entity.pdbx_description
1 polymer ?
#
loop_
_entity_poly.entity_id
_entity_poly.type
_entity_poly.pdbx_seq_one_letter_code
_entity_poly.pdbx_strand_id
1 'polypeptide(L)'
;MDGNTADDAYTADGVYMAGRHAPEGSPAHRLYLWIECLHEFMTRFYDQFTYEEWEHDYAARSLPELEEALLDFCSLDDGGDGNAMYVESAAAYLGETLIEEAGGRWDWDETAGTDGLPVVCPDPVLGLPPVAPLLVVGRALTDKSGQVLATVARLLRKAVRDRQREHPEWWPRRVPTPWVRYGTILTACNTPRRWKDARILDRLQWWGEEAGGRALWDFAPASLDTLQALLRKNFSTVEDYDRVAHEPFWTMAAWYLGQYVVENKDALWQYREVNPGAPPGTWYAEDCYWAGSIFVSQRLRYDGHAEHPWVMLREAVAGVPLRDVVGRFPDPVPRDGFTKGATWPEALWAVARPEHLQAPPVPPLTEAELTELTAADDLAGPDWHDNHRLNTWLAARRDAFAAWAAEAGGGTAEWDFSPASLDRLEALVRGRFASYEEMVAAHGDPFLVGAAWYFGEVQVRECGAVWRWRPRPSENPDDTYDVPMVEGPEAVDEDDVDEDDEYDDPEDDHLHICDPTGELRALHLRGPDDHLRDALAAYA
;
A
#
# COMPACT_ATOMS: atom_id res chain seq x y z
N MET A 1 9.65 38.53 4.13
CA MET A 1 9.63 37.46 3.13
C MET A 1 10.69 36.44 3.53
N ASP A 2 10.51 35.77 4.66
CA ASP A 2 11.44 34.76 5.18
C ASP A 2 10.63 33.74 5.99
N GLY A 3 9.94 32.83 5.30
CA GLY A 3 9.03 31.90 5.97
C GLY A 3 8.70 30.61 5.23
N ASN A 4 9.34 30.28 4.10
CA ASN A 4 8.96 29.11 3.29
C ASN A 4 10.05 28.04 3.11
N THR A 5 11.24 28.21 3.68
CA THR A 5 12.38 27.31 3.37
C THR A 5 12.45 26.05 4.23
N ALA A 6 11.67 25.95 5.32
CA ALA A 6 11.71 24.78 6.21
C ALA A 6 10.75 23.65 5.78
N ASP A 7 9.67 23.97 5.06
CA ASP A 7 8.68 22.99 4.64
C ASP A 7 9.04 22.34 3.29
N ASP A 8 9.71 23.06 2.40
CA ASP A 8 10.22 22.52 1.12
C ASP A 8 11.23 21.38 1.33
N ALA A 9 11.96 21.37 2.46
CA ALA A 9 12.99 20.37 2.79
C ALA A 9 12.44 18.99 3.19
N TYR A 10 11.12 18.86 3.39
CA TYR A 10 10.44 17.60 3.75
C TYR A 10 9.50 17.09 2.66
N THR A 11 9.51 17.71 1.48
CA THR A 11 8.76 17.24 0.32
C THR A 11 9.55 16.13 -0.40
N ALA A 12 8.84 15.12 -0.90
CA ALA A 12 9.46 14.03 -1.66
C ALA A 12 10.28 14.55 -2.87
N ASP A 13 9.82 15.65 -3.48
CA ASP A 13 10.49 16.33 -4.59
C ASP A 13 11.83 16.97 -4.18
N GLY A 14 11.87 17.60 -2.99
CA GLY A 14 13.08 18.24 -2.48
C GLY A 14 14.16 17.25 -2.05
N VAL A 15 13.76 16.04 -1.62
CA VAL A 15 14.67 15.04 -1.04
C VAL A 15 15.12 14.01 -2.08
N TYR A 16 14.18 13.39 -2.80
CA TYR A 16 14.50 12.28 -3.70
C TYR A 16 14.69 12.74 -5.14
N MET A 17 13.82 13.62 -5.65
CA MET A 17 13.82 13.99 -7.07
C MET A 17 14.94 14.96 -7.45
N ALA A 18 15.45 15.74 -6.48
CA ALA A 18 16.62 16.60 -6.68
C ALA A 18 17.86 15.83 -7.16
N GLY A 19 17.97 14.54 -6.80
CA GLY A 19 19.07 13.66 -7.22
C GLY A 19 19.16 13.42 -8.73
N ARG A 20 18.07 13.61 -9.49
CA ARG A 20 18.05 13.53 -10.96
C ARG A 20 19.06 14.47 -11.63
N HIS A 21 19.32 15.61 -11.01
CA HIS A 21 20.22 16.64 -11.52
C HIS A 21 21.56 16.68 -10.78
N ALA A 22 21.77 15.76 -9.83
CA ALA A 22 23.01 15.64 -9.11
C ALA A 22 24.11 15.05 -10.03
N PRO A 23 25.40 15.29 -9.73
CA PRO A 23 26.50 14.68 -10.48
C PRO A 23 26.39 13.16 -10.49
N GLU A 24 26.65 12.55 -11.64
CA GLU A 24 26.63 11.10 -11.80
C GLU A 24 27.55 10.43 -10.77
N GLY A 25 27.04 9.38 -10.11
CA GLY A 25 27.74 8.63 -9.08
C GLY A 25 27.77 9.27 -7.68
N SER A 26 27.26 10.49 -7.51
CA SER A 26 27.10 11.11 -6.18
C SER A 26 26.03 10.39 -5.33
N PRO A 27 26.05 10.53 -3.99
CA PRO A 27 25.04 9.91 -3.11
C PRO A 27 23.61 10.29 -3.47
N ALA A 28 23.36 11.57 -3.78
CA ALA A 28 22.05 12.04 -4.20
C ALA A 28 21.60 11.42 -5.53
N HIS A 29 22.51 11.24 -6.48
CA HIS A 29 22.22 10.53 -7.73
C HIS A 29 21.91 9.05 -7.48
N ARG A 30 22.72 8.36 -6.66
CA ARG A 30 22.52 6.95 -6.30
C ARG A 30 21.21 6.72 -5.53
N LEU A 31 20.86 7.62 -4.60
CA LEU A 31 19.58 7.63 -3.91
C LEU A 31 18.42 7.78 -4.89
N TYR A 32 18.48 8.75 -5.81
CA TYR A 32 17.45 8.92 -6.84
C TYR A 32 17.23 7.63 -7.65
N LEU A 33 18.30 6.96 -8.03
CA LEU A 33 18.24 5.72 -8.81
C LEU A 33 17.67 4.55 -8.00
N TRP A 34 18.02 4.44 -6.72
CA TRP A 34 17.39 3.50 -5.80
C TRP A 34 15.88 3.73 -5.74
N ILE A 35 15.47 4.98 -5.55
CA ILE A 35 14.06 5.38 -5.44
C ILE A 35 13.31 5.10 -6.76
N GLU A 36 13.91 5.36 -7.92
CA GLU A 36 13.31 4.99 -9.23
C GLU A 36 13.12 3.48 -9.38
N CYS A 37 14.06 2.68 -8.90
CA CYS A 37 13.98 1.21 -8.96
C CYS A 37 13.05 0.61 -7.91
N LEU A 38 12.72 1.36 -6.85
CA LEU A 38 12.01 0.84 -5.68
C LEU A 38 10.62 0.30 -6.04
N HIS A 39 9.92 0.96 -6.97
CA HIS A 39 8.67 0.42 -7.49
C HIS A 39 8.85 -0.93 -8.21
N GLU A 40 9.95 -1.14 -8.93
CA GLU A 40 10.21 -2.44 -9.56
C GLU A 40 10.47 -3.54 -8.53
N PHE A 41 11.24 -3.22 -7.49
CA PHE A 41 11.49 -4.13 -6.38
C PHE A 41 10.20 -4.50 -5.68
N MET A 42 9.33 -3.52 -5.42
CA MET A 42 8.02 -3.80 -4.84
C MET A 42 7.17 -4.65 -5.76
N THR A 43 6.99 -4.31 -7.05
CA THR A 43 6.21 -5.15 -7.97
C THR A 43 6.71 -6.59 -8.00
N ARG A 44 8.03 -6.81 -8.05
CA ARG A 44 8.61 -8.17 -7.98
C ARG A 44 8.35 -8.84 -6.64
N PHE A 45 8.44 -8.09 -5.55
CA PHE A 45 8.08 -8.58 -4.22
C PHE A 45 6.63 -9.08 -4.23
N TYR A 46 5.68 -8.26 -4.68
CA TYR A 46 4.28 -8.66 -4.80
C TYR A 46 4.12 -9.92 -5.66
N ASP A 47 4.60 -9.92 -6.91
CA ASP A 47 4.43 -11.07 -7.81
C ASP A 47 5.00 -12.39 -7.26
N GLN A 48 6.08 -12.32 -6.48
CA GLN A 48 6.78 -13.50 -5.97
C GLN A 48 6.31 -13.95 -4.58
N PHE A 49 5.82 -13.03 -3.76
CA PHE A 49 5.40 -13.29 -2.39
C PHE A 49 3.87 -13.27 -2.19
N THR A 50 3.05 -12.89 -3.18
CA THR A 50 1.58 -13.00 -3.07
C THR A 50 1.15 -14.46 -3.00
N TYR A 51 0.96 -14.98 -1.80
CA TYR A 51 -0.02 -16.03 -1.52
C TYR A 51 -1.38 -15.37 -1.23
N GLU A 52 -2.48 -16.08 -1.49
CA GLU A 52 -3.86 -15.53 -1.44
C GLU A 52 -4.25 -14.88 -0.10
N GLU A 53 -3.52 -15.17 0.97
CA GLU A 53 -3.80 -14.70 2.33
C GLU A 53 -2.84 -13.61 2.85
N TRP A 54 -1.81 -13.19 2.09
CA TRP A 54 -0.89 -12.15 2.56
C TRP A 54 -1.39 -10.73 2.27
N GLU A 55 -1.72 -9.98 3.33
CA GLU A 55 -1.91 -8.54 3.26
C GLU A 55 -0.58 -7.76 3.22
N HIS A 56 -0.36 -7.02 2.14
CA HIS A 56 0.83 -6.19 1.96
C HIS A 56 0.57 -4.73 2.36
N ASP A 57 0.57 -4.46 3.66
CA ASP A 57 0.33 -3.13 4.23
C ASP A 57 1.60 -2.43 4.76
N TYR A 58 2.76 -3.07 4.54
CA TYR A 58 4.08 -2.71 5.07
C TYR A 58 4.12 -2.61 6.61
N ALA A 59 3.21 -3.28 7.33
CA ALA A 59 3.26 -3.32 8.79
C ALA A 59 4.32 -4.31 9.28
N ALA A 60 4.89 -4.04 10.47
CA ALA A 60 5.87 -4.95 11.05
C ALA A 60 5.33 -6.36 11.36
N ARG A 61 4.01 -6.59 11.35
CA ARG A 61 3.39 -7.92 11.53
C ARG A 61 3.84 -8.94 10.50
N SER A 62 4.14 -8.48 9.28
CA SER A 62 4.53 -9.35 8.17
C SER A 62 6.01 -9.74 8.21
N LEU A 63 6.83 -9.14 9.08
CA LEU A 63 8.29 -9.36 9.08
C LEU A 63 8.72 -10.78 9.48
N PRO A 64 8.09 -11.47 10.45
CA PRO A 64 8.41 -12.87 10.74
C PRO A 64 8.12 -13.79 9.54
N GLU A 65 6.94 -13.66 8.92
CA GLU A 65 6.54 -14.43 7.74
C GLU A 65 7.44 -14.13 6.54
N LEU A 66 7.78 -12.85 6.34
CA LEU A 66 8.75 -12.42 5.33
C LEU A 66 10.12 -13.07 5.55
N GLU A 67 10.63 -13.10 6.78
CA GLU A 67 11.92 -13.73 7.05
C GLU A 67 11.87 -15.24 6.81
N GLU A 68 10.77 -15.90 7.18
CA GLU A 68 10.57 -17.33 6.92
C GLU A 68 10.53 -17.63 5.41
N ALA A 69 9.71 -16.90 4.65
CA ALA A 69 9.65 -17.04 3.19
C ALA A 69 10.99 -16.74 2.53
N LEU A 70 11.70 -15.72 3.03
CA LEU A 70 13.05 -15.39 2.60
C LEU A 70 14.03 -16.56 2.79
N LEU A 71 14.02 -17.15 3.98
CA LEU A 71 14.90 -18.26 4.33
C LEU A 71 14.56 -19.53 3.53
N ASP A 72 13.28 -19.82 3.31
CA ASP A 72 12.84 -20.95 2.50
C ASP A 72 13.30 -20.81 1.05
N PHE A 73 13.03 -19.66 0.42
CA PHE A 73 13.44 -19.39 -0.95
C PHE A 73 14.97 -19.48 -1.13
N CYS A 74 15.73 -18.83 -0.25
CA CYS A 74 17.19 -18.86 -0.32
C CYS A 74 17.81 -20.18 0.16
N SER A 75 17.03 -21.10 0.77
CA SER A 75 17.52 -22.44 1.11
C SER A 75 17.74 -23.33 -0.11
N LEU A 76 17.06 -23.02 -1.21
CA LEU A 76 17.14 -23.71 -2.51
C LEU A 76 18.28 -23.19 -3.40
N ASP A 77 19.21 -22.41 -2.84
CA ASP A 77 20.32 -21.74 -3.55
C ASP A 77 21.06 -22.68 -4.53
N ASP A 78 20.86 -22.41 -5.82
CA ASP A 78 21.54 -23.06 -6.93
C ASP A 78 22.77 -22.27 -7.42
N GLY A 79 23.08 -21.14 -6.76
CA GLY A 79 24.17 -20.23 -7.14
C GLY A 79 23.83 -19.24 -8.26
N GLY A 80 22.55 -19.12 -8.64
CA GLY A 80 22.05 -18.17 -9.65
C GLY A 80 21.82 -16.73 -9.16
N ASP A 81 21.57 -15.80 -10.09
CA ASP A 81 21.31 -14.39 -9.78
C ASP A 81 19.91 -14.13 -9.16
N GLY A 82 19.02 -15.12 -9.17
CA GLY A 82 17.64 -14.99 -8.65
C GLY A 82 17.57 -14.62 -7.17
N ASN A 83 18.52 -15.11 -6.37
CA ASN A 83 18.61 -14.79 -4.94
C ASN A 83 18.93 -13.30 -4.69
N ALA A 84 19.71 -12.65 -5.55
CA ALA A 84 20.06 -11.24 -5.38
C ALA A 84 18.82 -10.34 -5.52
N MET A 85 18.01 -10.58 -6.57
CA MET A 85 16.81 -9.79 -6.83
C MET A 85 15.77 -9.94 -5.72
N TYR A 86 15.66 -11.14 -5.16
CA TYR A 86 14.73 -11.44 -4.07
C TYR A 86 15.16 -10.75 -2.76
N VAL A 87 16.46 -10.80 -2.46
CA VAL A 87 17.05 -10.09 -1.31
C VAL A 87 16.88 -8.57 -1.43
N GLU A 88 17.09 -8.00 -2.61
CA GLU A 88 16.87 -6.57 -2.88
C GLU A 88 15.40 -6.19 -2.70
N SER A 89 14.48 -7.05 -3.13
CA SER A 89 13.03 -6.85 -2.99
C SER A 89 12.58 -6.92 -1.52
N ALA A 90 13.08 -7.91 -0.77
CA ALA A 90 12.85 -8.00 0.67
C ALA A 90 13.45 -6.82 1.44
N ALA A 91 14.65 -6.34 1.03
CA ALA A 91 15.27 -5.17 1.63
C ALA A 91 14.50 -3.87 1.33
N ALA A 92 13.94 -3.75 0.13
CA ALA A 92 13.08 -2.63 -0.23
C ALA A 92 11.80 -2.63 0.63
N TYR A 93 11.10 -3.77 0.72
CA TYR A 93 9.91 -3.93 1.57
C TYR A 93 10.22 -3.63 3.03
N LEU A 94 11.29 -4.22 3.57
CA LEU A 94 11.76 -3.96 4.93
C LEU A 94 12.01 -2.48 5.16
N GLY A 95 12.69 -1.79 4.24
CA GLY A 95 12.98 -0.37 4.41
C GLY A 95 11.72 0.50 4.50
N GLU A 96 10.70 0.21 3.70
CA GLU A 96 9.40 0.89 3.80
C GLU A 96 8.68 0.56 5.11
N THR A 97 8.76 -0.68 5.59
CA THR A 97 8.28 -1.04 6.92
C THR A 97 9.01 -0.28 8.03
N LEU A 98 10.34 -0.11 7.93
CA LEU A 98 11.10 0.66 8.93
C LEU A 98 10.76 2.15 8.92
N ILE A 99 10.54 2.74 7.74
CA ILE A 99 10.04 4.12 7.60
C ILE A 99 8.63 4.24 8.16
N GLU A 100 7.79 3.21 7.97
CA GLU A 100 6.50 3.15 8.64
C GLU A 100 6.73 3.18 10.15
N GLU A 101 7.53 2.29 10.74
CA GLU A 101 7.69 2.21 12.19
C GLU A 101 8.28 3.46 12.86
N ALA A 102 9.33 4.07 12.30
CA ALA A 102 10.07 5.15 12.94
C ALA A 102 10.10 6.47 12.19
N GLY A 103 9.28 6.63 11.14
CA GLY A 103 9.29 7.80 10.30
C GLY A 103 10.61 7.94 9.53
N GLY A 104 10.98 9.19 9.25
CA GLY A 104 12.23 9.50 8.55
C GLY A 104 12.15 9.29 7.05
N ARG A 105 13.23 8.79 6.43
CA ARG A 105 13.37 8.73 4.97
C ARG A 105 14.42 7.72 4.51
N TRP A 106 14.42 7.43 3.21
CA TRP A 106 15.59 6.84 2.57
C TRP A 106 16.72 7.85 2.44
N ASP A 107 17.95 7.35 2.50
CA ASP A 107 19.18 8.08 2.21
C ASP A 107 20.22 7.13 1.61
N TRP A 108 21.37 7.67 1.21
CA TRP A 108 22.50 6.88 0.72
C TRP A 108 23.69 7.03 1.66
N ASP A 109 24.12 5.93 2.30
CA ASP A 109 25.30 5.92 3.15
C ASP A 109 26.50 5.42 2.36
N GLU A 110 27.44 6.32 2.03
CA GLU A 110 28.70 5.99 1.34
C GLU A 110 29.63 5.10 2.17
N THR A 111 29.43 5.03 3.48
CA THR A 111 30.25 4.23 4.40
C THR A 111 29.72 2.80 4.59
N ALA A 112 28.50 2.51 4.13
CA ALA A 112 27.90 1.20 4.20
C ALA A 112 28.36 0.31 3.03
N GLY A 113 28.84 -0.90 3.29
CA GLY A 113 29.35 -1.79 2.25
C GLY A 113 30.62 -1.26 1.56
N THR A 114 30.91 -1.75 0.35
CA THR A 114 32.14 -1.39 -0.38
C THR A 114 32.00 -0.10 -1.19
N ASP A 115 30.79 0.24 -1.63
CA ASP A 115 30.49 1.39 -2.51
C ASP A 115 29.26 2.20 -2.03
N GLY A 116 28.91 2.09 -0.76
CA GLY A 116 27.71 2.70 -0.20
C GLY A 116 26.45 1.88 -0.46
N LEU A 117 25.45 2.05 0.39
CA LEU A 117 24.17 1.33 0.33
C LEU A 117 22.99 2.27 0.61
N PRO A 118 21.79 1.92 0.11
CA PRO A 118 20.56 2.58 0.54
C PRO A 118 20.31 2.29 2.03
N VAL A 119 20.01 3.34 2.78
CA VAL A 119 19.73 3.28 4.21
C VAL A 119 18.41 3.96 4.53
N VAL A 120 17.74 3.48 5.57
CA VAL A 120 16.63 4.16 6.21
C VAL A 120 17.19 4.98 7.36
N CYS A 121 17.01 6.29 7.28
CA CYS A 121 17.28 7.21 8.36
C CYS A 121 15.97 7.40 9.15
N PRO A 122 15.85 6.91 10.40
CA PRO A 122 14.68 7.17 11.25
C PRO A 122 14.46 8.67 11.49
N ASP A 123 13.31 9.05 12.05
CA ASP A 123 13.06 10.45 12.41
C ASP A 123 14.26 11.02 13.20
N PRO A 124 14.89 12.13 12.74
CA PRO A 124 16.09 12.69 13.37
C PRO A 124 15.92 12.99 14.87
N VAL A 125 14.69 13.23 15.34
CA VAL A 125 14.37 13.47 16.76
C VAL A 125 14.68 12.25 17.63
N LEU A 126 14.64 11.04 17.06
CA LEU A 126 14.97 9.80 17.77
C LEU A 126 16.47 9.65 18.04
N GLY A 127 17.33 10.37 17.29
CA GLY A 127 18.79 10.28 17.45
C GLY A 127 19.38 8.90 17.14
N LEU A 128 18.66 8.08 16.38
CA LEU A 128 19.07 6.73 16.01
C LEU A 128 19.99 6.73 14.78
N PRO A 129 20.93 5.76 14.67
CA PRO A 129 21.74 5.61 13.47
C PRO A 129 20.89 5.14 12.27
N PRO A 130 21.32 5.41 11.03
CA PRO A 130 20.69 4.84 9.84
C PRO A 130 20.74 3.31 9.86
N VAL A 131 19.69 2.68 9.35
CA VAL A 131 19.57 1.22 9.20
C VAL A 131 19.68 0.89 7.73
N ALA A 132 20.63 0.04 7.34
CA ALA A 132 20.80 -0.42 5.96
C ALA A 132 20.00 -1.72 5.76
N PRO A 133 18.84 -1.72 5.08
CA PRO A 133 17.95 -2.89 5.03
C PRO A 133 18.62 -4.12 4.38
N LEU A 134 19.45 -3.91 3.36
CA LEU A 134 20.25 -4.98 2.74
C LEU A 134 21.17 -5.70 3.74
N LEU A 135 21.78 -4.97 4.68
CA LEU A 135 22.64 -5.57 5.72
C LEU A 135 21.82 -6.39 6.71
N VAL A 136 20.61 -5.92 7.04
CA VAL A 136 19.68 -6.61 7.94
C VAL A 136 19.20 -7.91 7.31
N VAL A 137 18.79 -7.87 6.04
CA VAL A 137 18.40 -9.06 5.27
C VAL A 137 19.57 -10.05 5.17
N GLY A 138 20.78 -9.58 4.89
CA GLY A 138 21.96 -10.44 4.87
C GLY A 138 22.28 -11.09 6.21
N ARG A 139 22.03 -10.37 7.32
CA ARG A 139 22.13 -10.93 8.67
C ARG A 139 21.08 -12.01 8.91
N ALA A 140 19.84 -11.81 8.50
CA ALA A 140 18.77 -12.81 8.58
C ALA A 140 19.17 -14.12 7.88
N LEU A 141 19.70 -14.02 6.66
CA LEU A 141 20.20 -15.18 5.89
C LEU A 141 21.39 -15.90 6.54
N THR A 142 22.20 -15.18 7.33
CA THR A 142 23.36 -15.74 8.04
C THR A 142 22.93 -16.43 9.33
N ASP A 143 22.11 -15.76 10.14
CA ASP A 143 21.70 -16.24 11.46
C ASP A 143 20.63 -17.32 11.36
N LYS A 144 19.76 -17.23 10.34
CA LYS A 144 18.65 -18.16 10.08
C LYS A 144 17.76 -18.37 11.30
N SER A 145 17.54 -17.31 12.07
CA SER A 145 16.76 -17.36 13.31
C SER A 145 15.27 -17.15 13.09
N GLY A 146 14.86 -16.54 11.96
CA GLY A 146 13.47 -16.15 11.71
C GLY A 146 13.02 -14.96 12.56
N GLN A 147 13.96 -14.19 13.12
CA GLN A 147 13.68 -13.12 14.10
C GLN A 147 14.44 -11.82 13.83
N VAL A 148 15.40 -11.79 12.90
CA VAL A 148 16.26 -10.62 12.68
C VAL A 148 15.46 -9.41 12.19
N LEU A 149 14.60 -9.59 11.19
CA LEU A 149 13.79 -8.51 10.60
C LEU A 149 12.87 -7.90 11.66
N ALA A 150 12.12 -8.76 12.36
CA ALA A 150 11.20 -8.36 13.42
C ALA A 150 11.92 -7.66 14.58
N THR A 151 13.12 -8.12 14.96
CA THR A 151 13.90 -7.50 16.04
C THR A 151 14.31 -6.06 15.71
N VAL A 152 14.72 -5.79 14.47
CA VAL A 152 15.07 -4.42 14.06
C VAL A 152 13.86 -3.49 14.12
N ALA A 153 12.70 -3.93 13.64
CA ALA A 153 11.46 -3.15 13.73
C ALA A 153 11.05 -2.89 15.19
N ARG A 154 11.11 -3.91 16.05
CA ARG A 154 10.80 -3.79 17.48
C ARG A 154 11.69 -2.76 18.18
N LEU A 155 12.99 -2.72 17.88
CA LEU A 155 13.92 -1.74 18.45
C LEU A 155 13.56 -0.30 18.06
N LEU A 156 13.24 -0.08 16.78
CA LEU A 156 12.78 1.21 16.28
C LEU A 156 11.48 1.65 16.96
N ARG A 157 10.50 0.75 17.02
CA ARG A 157 9.20 1.01 17.64
C ARG A 157 9.33 1.30 19.14
N LYS A 158 10.22 0.61 19.84
CA LYS A 158 10.53 0.89 21.25
C LYS A 158 11.01 2.34 21.41
N ALA A 159 11.95 2.80 20.58
CA ALA A 159 12.46 4.17 20.65
C ALA A 159 11.36 5.21 20.38
N VAL A 160 10.45 4.93 19.44
CA VAL A 160 9.26 5.77 19.20
C VAL A 160 8.36 5.83 20.43
N ARG A 161 8.05 4.68 21.04
CA ARG A 161 7.21 4.61 22.25
C ARG A 161 7.85 5.33 23.44
N ASP A 162 9.16 5.16 23.64
CA ASP A 162 9.91 5.87 24.70
C ASP A 162 9.80 7.38 24.50
N ARG A 163 9.98 7.85 23.25
CA ARG A 163 9.86 9.27 22.90
C ARG A 163 8.43 9.81 23.08
N GLN A 164 7.41 9.04 22.70
CA GLN A 164 6.00 9.42 22.87
C GLN A 164 5.59 9.49 24.34
N ARG A 165 6.15 8.64 25.21
CA ARG A 165 5.94 8.72 26.66
C ARG A 165 6.47 10.03 27.25
N GLU A 166 7.59 10.53 26.73
CA GLU A 166 8.18 11.81 27.15
C GLU A 166 7.52 13.02 26.47
N HIS A 167 7.07 12.86 25.23
CA HIS A 167 6.49 13.90 24.37
C HIS A 167 5.22 13.39 23.68
N PRO A 168 4.07 13.43 24.37
CA PRO A 168 2.80 12.92 23.86
C PRO A 168 2.31 13.55 22.56
N GLU A 169 2.71 14.80 22.33
CA GLU A 169 2.37 15.58 21.13
C GLU A 169 3.18 15.18 19.89
N TRP A 170 4.27 14.43 20.07
CA TRP A 170 5.20 14.12 19.00
C TRP A 170 4.83 12.82 18.26
N TRP A 171 4.91 12.88 16.93
CA TRP A 171 4.80 11.73 16.04
C TRP A 171 6.00 11.70 15.07
N PRO A 172 6.54 10.51 14.77
CA PRO A 172 7.51 10.33 13.70
C PRO A 172 7.05 10.97 12.39
N ARG A 173 7.83 11.90 11.86
CA ARG A 173 7.59 12.52 10.56
C ARG A 173 8.37 11.75 9.51
N ARG A 174 7.67 11.28 8.48
CA ARG A 174 8.29 10.65 7.31
C ARG A 174 8.32 11.59 6.10
N VAL A 175 9.25 11.31 5.19
CA VAL A 175 9.22 11.81 3.82
C VAL A 175 8.60 10.71 2.97
N PRO A 176 7.40 10.90 2.40
CA PRO A 176 6.74 9.88 1.58
C PRO A 176 7.67 9.41 0.45
N THR A 177 7.91 8.10 0.37
CA THR A 177 8.67 7.53 -0.74
C THR A 177 7.81 7.60 -2.01
N PRO A 178 8.29 8.28 -3.07
CA PRO A 178 7.58 8.32 -4.33
C PRO A 178 7.23 6.92 -4.81
N TRP A 179 5.99 6.74 -5.30
CA TRP A 179 5.56 5.54 -6.03
C TRP A 179 5.42 4.25 -5.20
N VAL A 180 5.56 4.32 -3.87
CA VAL A 180 5.36 3.20 -2.94
C VAL A 180 3.99 3.21 -2.27
N ARG A 181 3.50 4.39 -1.84
CA ARG A 181 2.21 4.52 -1.15
C ARG A 181 1.22 5.46 -1.84
N TYR A 182 0.00 4.91 -1.97
CA TYR A 182 -1.34 5.44 -2.29
C TYR A 182 -1.97 4.71 -3.46
N GLY A 183 -2.48 3.49 -3.22
CA GLY A 183 -3.33 2.77 -4.16
C GLY A 183 -2.66 2.38 -5.49
N THR A 184 -1.53 2.96 -5.89
CA THR A 184 -1.00 2.85 -7.25
C THR A 184 -0.43 1.47 -7.51
N ILE A 185 0.20 0.82 -6.51
CA ILE A 185 0.70 -0.55 -6.65
C ILE A 185 -0.47 -1.54 -6.63
N LEU A 186 -1.37 -1.47 -5.65
CA LEU A 186 -2.56 -2.33 -5.58
C LEU A 186 -3.48 -2.16 -6.80
N THR A 187 -3.66 -0.94 -7.29
CA THR A 187 -4.44 -0.63 -8.50
C THR A 187 -3.67 -0.99 -9.77
N ALA A 188 -2.34 -0.92 -9.81
CA ALA A 188 -1.53 -1.39 -10.94
C ALA A 188 -1.36 -2.92 -10.99
N CYS A 189 -1.50 -3.64 -9.87
CA CYS A 189 -1.58 -5.10 -9.84
C CYS A 189 -3.01 -5.59 -10.14
N ASN A 190 -4.03 -4.89 -9.62
CA ASN A 190 -5.43 -5.23 -9.87
C ASN A 190 -5.95 -4.75 -11.23
N THR A 191 -5.44 -3.68 -11.83
CA THR A 191 -5.91 -3.19 -13.16
C THR A 191 -5.58 -4.17 -14.30
N PRO A 192 -4.35 -4.70 -14.43
CA PRO A 192 -4.03 -5.76 -15.38
C PRO A 192 -4.80 -7.04 -15.08
N ARG A 193 -4.94 -7.42 -13.80
CA ARG A 193 -5.69 -8.62 -13.38
C ARG A 193 -7.19 -8.48 -13.70
N ARG A 194 -7.83 -7.36 -13.35
CA ARG A 194 -9.22 -7.01 -13.76
C ARG A 194 -9.36 -6.84 -15.27
N TRP A 195 -8.39 -6.26 -15.98
CA TRP A 195 -8.45 -6.11 -17.43
C TRP A 195 -8.30 -7.47 -18.15
N LYS A 196 -7.49 -8.39 -17.60
CA LYS A 196 -7.34 -9.79 -18.00
C LYS A 196 -8.61 -10.59 -17.69
N ASP A 197 -9.09 -10.56 -16.45
CA ASP A 197 -10.13 -11.43 -15.91
C ASP A 197 -11.55 -10.99 -16.32
N ALA A 198 -11.86 -9.69 -16.32
CA ALA A 198 -13.16 -9.17 -16.74
C ALA A 198 -13.44 -9.39 -18.25
N ARG A 199 -12.45 -9.83 -19.04
CA ARG A 199 -12.60 -10.11 -20.48
C ARG A 199 -12.51 -11.60 -20.82
N ILE A 200 -11.91 -12.42 -19.96
CA ILE A 200 -11.80 -13.87 -20.16
C ILE A 200 -13.18 -14.54 -20.11
N LEU A 201 -14.04 -14.17 -19.16
CA LEU A 201 -15.32 -14.87 -18.95
C LEU A 201 -16.39 -14.50 -20.00
N ASP A 202 -16.56 -13.22 -20.34
CA ASP A 202 -17.62 -12.79 -21.26
C ASP A 202 -17.20 -12.74 -22.74
N ARG A 203 -15.93 -12.45 -23.05
CA ARG A 203 -15.54 -12.05 -24.41
C ARG A 203 -14.82 -13.13 -25.23
N LEU A 204 -14.31 -14.20 -24.62
CA LEU A 204 -13.77 -15.34 -25.37
C LEU A 204 -14.86 -16.10 -26.13
N GLN A 205 -16.08 -16.17 -25.57
CA GLN A 205 -17.24 -16.75 -26.24
C GLN A 205 -17.69 -15.89 -27.43
N TRP A 206 -17.86 -14.58 -27.21
CA TRP A 206 -18.19 -13.61 -28.26
C TRP A 206 -17.13 -13.52 -29.38
N TRP A 207 -15.84 -13.53 -29.03
CA TRP A 207 -14.73 -13.56 -29.99
C TRP A 207 -14.72 -14.85 -30.82
N GLY A 208 -14.99 -15.98 -30.18
CA GLY A 208 -15.17 -17.26 -30.87
C GLY A 208 -16.33 -17.26 -31.87
N GLU A 209 -17.39 -16.50 -31.64
CA GLU A 209 -18.56 -16.42 -32.54
C GLU A 209 -18.30 -15.47 -33.73
N GLU A 210 -17.74 -14.29 -33.49
CA GLU A 210 -17.53 -13.25 -34.51
C GLU A 210 -16.26 -13.46 -35.36
N ALA A 211 -15.23 -14.12 -34.82
CA ALA A 211 -13.93 -14.30 -35.47
C ALA A 211 -13.69 -15.72 -36.02
N GLY A 212 -14.75 -16.50 -36.26
CA GLY A 212 -14.69 -17.75 -37.03
C GLY A 212 -14.53 -19.06 -36.24
N GLY A 213 -14.84 -19.07 -34.94
CA GLY A 213 -14.89 -20.27 -34.09
C GLY A 213 -13.76 -20.33 -33.05
N ARG A 214 -14.08 -20.72 -31.81
CA ARG A 214 -13.11 -20.86 -30.69
C ARG A 214 -11.92 -21.78 -31.01
N ALA A 215 -12.12 -22.78 -31.88
CA ALA A 215 -11.07 -23.71 -32.28
C ALA A 215 -9.91 -23.08 -33.08
N LEU A 216 -10.09 -21.86 -33.62
CA LEU A 216 -9.03 -21.13 -34.33
C LEU A 216 -8.15 -20.28 -33.40
N TRP A 217 -8.55 -20.12 -32.14
CA TRP A 217 -7.99 -19.15 -31.19
C TRP A 217 -7.44 -19.84 -29.94
N ASP A 218 -6.44 -20.70 -30.13
CA ASP A 218 -5.83 -21.57 -29.13
C ASP A 218 -4.44 -21.10 -28.64
N PHE A 219 -4.03 -19.90 -29.06
CA PHE A 219 -2.71 -19.31 -28.82
C PHE A 219 -1.56 -20.11 -29.46
N ALA A 220 -1.83 -20.95 -30.47
CA ALA A 220 -0.80 -21.55 -31.31
C ALA A 220 -0.30 -20.56 -32.36
N PRO A 221 0.91 -20.72 -32.94
CA PRO A 221 1.41 -19.84 -34.00
C PRO A 221 0.48 -19.70 -35.22
N ALA A 222 -0.39 -20.68 -35.48
CA ALA A 222 -1.39 -20.63 -36.54
C ALA A 222 -2.51 -19.59 -36.27
N SER A 223 -2.80 -19.29 -35.01
CA SER A 223 -3.78 -18.26 -34.66
C SER A 223 -3.27 -16.85 -34.96
N LEU A 224 -1.95 -16.61 -34.87
CA LEU A 224 -1.33 -15.35 -35.31
C LEU A 224 -1.48 -15.12 -36.81
N ASP A 225 -1.32 -16.17 -37.63
CA ASP A 225 -1.53 -16.07 -39.08
C ASP A 225 -2.99 -15.73 -39.41
N THR A 226 -3.91 -16.32 -38.64
CA THR A 226 -5.35 -16.06 -38.75
C THR A 226 -5.67 -14.60 -38.39
N LEU A 227 -5.08 -14.09 -37.30
CA LEU A 227 -5.22 -12.69 -36.90
C LEU A 227 -4.63 -11.72 -37.94
N GLN A 228 -3.47 -12.05 -38.50
CA GLN A 228 -2.84 -11.25 -39.56
C GLN A 228 -3.69 -11.22 -40.84
N ALA A 229 -4.28 -12.35 -41.22
CA ALA A 229 -5.21 -12.40 -42.36
C ALA A 229 -6.47 -11.56 -42.11
N LEU A 230 -6.98 -11.58 -40.87
CA LEU A 230 -8.12 -10.77 -40.46
C LEU A 230 -7.81 -9.27 -40.53
N LEU A 231 -6.65 -8.83 -40.05
CA LEU A 231 -6.21 -7.43 -40.16
C LEU A 231 -6.13 -6.98 -41.63
N ARG A 232 -5.48 -7.78 -42.50
CA ARG A 232 -5.33 -7.46 -43.92
C ARG A 232 -6.65 -7.44 -44.69
N LYS A 233 -7.62 -8.24 -44.28
CA LYS A 233 -8.96 -8.27 -44.88
C LYS A 233 -9.75 -7.00 -44.55
N ASN A 234 -9.60 -6.49 -43.34
CA ASN A 234 -10.40 -5.38 -42.83
C ASN A 234 -9.74 -4.01 -43.00
N PHE A 235 -8.41 -3.93 -43.08
CA PHE A 235 -7.67 -2.68 -43.15
C PHE A 235 -6.74 -2.61 -44.34
N SER A 236 -6.87 -1.50 -45.09
CA SER A 236 -6.00 -1.19 -46.23
C SER A 236 -4.88 -0.22 -45.88
N THR A 237 -5.10 0.60 -44.84
CA THR A 237 -4.15 1.60 -44.34
C THR A 237 -4.13 1.59 -42.81
N VAL A 238 -3.05 2.11 -42.24
CA VAL A 238 -2.91 2.26 -40.79
C VAL A 238 -3.94 3.24 -40.23
N GLU A 239 -4.25 4.31 -40.98
CA GLU A 239 -5.27 5.28 -40.61
C GLU A 239 -6.68 4.68 -40.53
N ASP A 240 -6.97 3.63 -41.32
CA ASP A 240 -8.23 2.90 -41.21
C ASP A 240 -8.32 2.10 -39.91
N TYR A 241 -7.21 1.52 -39.46
CA TYR A 241 -7.11 0.82 -38.18
C TYR A 241 -7.21 1.79 -37.00
N ASP A 242 -6.44 2.88 -37.01
CA ASP A 242 -6.40 3.86 -35.92
C ASP A 242 -7.81 4.45 -35.63
N ARG A 243 -8.67 4.58 -36.66
CA ARG A 243 -10.06 5.03 -36.52
C ARG A 243 -10.96 4.08 -35.72
N VAL A 244 -10.67 2.79 -35.70
CA VAL A 244 -11.53 1.76 -35.08
C VAL A 244 -10.81 0.95 -34.00
N ALA A 245 -9.54 1.24 -33.70
CA ALA A 245 -8.72 0.46 -32.77
C ALA A 245 -9.32 0.37 -31.35
N HIS A 246 -10.11 1.36 -30.96
CA HIS A 246 -10.82 1.42 -29.68
C HIS A 246 -12.16 0.66 -29.68
N GLU A 247 -12.63 0.19 -30.83
CA GLU A 247 -13.86 -0.61 -30.89
C GLU A 247 -13.68 -1.93 -30.14
N PRO A 248 -14.75 -2.49 -29.55
CA PRO A 248 -14.67 -3.68 -28.72
C PRO A 248 -13.98 -4.88 -29.40
N PHE A 249 -14.21 -5.05 -30.71
CA PHE A 249 -13.60 -6.13 -31.48
C PHE A 249 -12.08 -5.99 -31.58
N TRP A 250 -11.57 -4.83 -31.99
CA TRP A 250 -10.14 -4.59 -32.15
C TRP A 250 -9.40 -4.46 -30.81
N THR A 251 -10.13 -4.04 -29.77
CA THR A 251 -9.66 -4.14 -28.39
C THR A 251 -9.45 -5.58 -27.95
N MET A 252 -10.36 -6.50 -28.32
CA MET A 252 -10.19 -7.93 -28.06
C MET A 252 -9.08 -8.55 -28.90
N ALA A 253 -8.89 -8.10 -30.14
CA ALA A 253 -7.76 -8.50 -30.97
C ALA A 253 -6.42 -8.12 -30.32
N ALA A 254 -6.33 -6.92 -29.74
CA ALA A 254 -5.14 -6.43 -29.04
C ALA A 254 -4.91 -7.24 -27.76
N TRP A 255 -5.98 -7.50 -26.99
CA TRP A 255 -5.94 -8.38 -25.83
C TRP A 255 -5.42 -9.79 -26.19
N TYR A 256 -5.98 -10.40 -27.24
CA TYR A 256 -5.59 -11.74 -27.68
C TYR A 256 -4.11 -11.81 -28.04
N LEU A 257 -3.62 -10.81 -28.78
CA LEU A 257 -2.21 -10.73 -29.16
C LEU A 257 -1.29 -10.59 -27.95
N GLY A 258 -1.62 -9.72 -26.99
CA GLY A 258 -0.82 -9.62 -25.78
C GLY A 258 -0.88 -10.90 -24.94
N GLN A 259 -2.03 -11.58 -24.86
CA GLN A 259 -2.14 -12.86 -24.15
C GLN A 259 -1.32 -13.94 -24.85
N TYR A 260 -1.27 -13.97 -26.18
CA TYR A 260 -0.37 -14.85 -26.92
C TYR A 260 1.09 -14.65 -26.48
N VAL A 261 1.53 -13.40 -26.35
CA VAL A 261 2.89 -13.05 -25.91
C VAL A 261 3.12 -13.49 -24.47
N VAL A 262 2.15 -13.32 -23.57
CA VAL A 262 2.23 -13.83 -22.19
C VAL A 262 2.41 -15.34 -22.17
N GLU A 263 1.55 -16.09 -22.85
CA GLU A 263 1.55 -17.57 -22.85
C GLU A 263 2.77 -18.18 -23.53
N ASN A 264 3.24 -17.58 -24.64
CA ASN A 264 4.28 -18.18 -25.49
C ASN A 264 5.66 -17.55 -25.35
N LYS A 265 5.77 -16.36 -24.76
CA LYS A 265 7.02 -15.59 -24.64
C LYS A 265 7.40 -15.30 -23.19
N ASP A 266 6.67 -15.80 -22.20
CA ASP A 266 6.98 -15.55 -20.79
C ASP A 266 7.01 -14.04 -20.46
N ALA A 267 6.05 -13.32 -21.03
CA ALA A 267 5.84 -11.90 -20.79
C ALA A 267 4.75 -11.68 -19.73
N LEU A 268 4.68 -10.47 -19.19
CA LEU A 268 3.67 -10.07 -18.21
C LEU A 268 2.84 -8.91 -18.73
N TRP A 269 1.55 -8.90 -18.38
CA TRP A 269 0.70 -7.72 -18.53
C TRP A 269 1.12 -6.65 -17.53
N GLN A 270 1.32 -5.44 -18.02
CA GLN A 270 1.68 -4.29 -17.20
C GLN A 270 0.71 -3.14 -17.45
N TYR A 271 0.41 -2.40 -16.38
CA TYR A 271 -0.28 -1.13 -16.41
C TYR A 271 0.51 -0.15 -15.56
N ARG A 272 0.75 1.05 -16.10
CA ARG A 272 1.34 2.15 -15.34
C ARG A 272 0.31 3.24 -15.22
N GLU A 273 -0.15 3.53 -14.01
CA GLU A 273 -1.10 4.61 -13.78
C GLU A 273 -0.44 5.96 -14.08
N VAL A 274 -1.20 6.88 -14.69
CA VAL A 274 -0.73 8.26 -14.87
C VAL A 274 -0.72 8.93 -13.51
N ASN A 275 0.43 9.44 -13.10
CA ASN A 275 0.53 10.28 -11.92
C ASN A 275 0.41 11.75 -12.35
N PRO A 276 -0.67 12.48 -11.96
CA PRO A 276 -0.84 13.88 -12.33
C PRO A 276 0.24 14.81 -11.76
N GLY A 277 0.94 14.38 -10.70
CA GLY A 277 2.08 15.09 -10.11
C GLY A 277 3.44 14.70 -10.69
N ALA A 278 3.51 13.74 -11.61
CA ALA A 278 4.79 13.30 -12.16
C ALA A 278 5.38 14.34 -13.14
N PRO A 279 6.66 14.75 -12.97
CA PRO A 279 7.30 15.70 -13.87
C PRO A 279 7.40 15.18 -15.30
N PRO A 280 7.28 16.03 -16.33
CA PRO A 280 7.41 15.63 -17.74
C PRO A 280 8.67 14.81 -18.04
N GLY A 281 8.51 13.77 -18.86
CA GLY A 281 9.58 12.87 -19.27
C GLY A 281 10.01 11.84 -18.21
N THR A 282 9.26 11.70 -17.12
CA THR A 282 9.39 10.57 -16.19
C THR A 282 8.46 9.44 -16.62
N TRP A 283 8.72 8.21 -16.15
CA TRP A 283 7.98 7.01 -16.57
C TRP A 283 6.48 6.99 -16.23
N TYR A 284 6.02 7.90 -15.37
CA TYR A 284 4.63 7.99 -14.87
C TYR A 284 3.95 9.31 -15.23
N ALA A 285 4.68 10.21 -15.90
CA ALA A 285 4.12 11.45 -16.40
C ALA A 285 3.11 11.18 -17.51
N GLU A 286 2.16 12.09 -17.67
CA GLU A 286 1.13 12.01 -18.72
C GLU A 286 1.74 11.94 -20.12
N ASP A 287 2.95 12.50 -20.31
CA ASP A 287 3.68 12.48 -21.58
C ASP A 287 4.50 11.19 -21.79
N CYS A 288 4.55 10.28 -20.82
CA CYS A 288 5.20 8.99 -20.98
C CYS A 288 4.36 8.07 -21.85
N TYR A 289 4.99 7.53 -22.89
CA TYR A 289 4.40 6.57 -23.81
C TYR A 289 3.74 5.36 -23.14
N TRP A 290 4.28 4.92 -21.99
CA TRP A 290 3.80 3.74 -21.26
C TRP A 290 2.77 4.06 -20.17
N ALA A 291 2.58 5.34 -19.81
CA ALA A 291 1.68 5.73 -18.74
C ALA A 291 0.22 5.74 -19.22
N GLY A 292 -0.72 5.41 -18.33
CA GLY A 292 -2.16 5.38 -18.59
C GLY A 292 -2.63 4.29 -19.53
N SER A 293 -1.77 3.32 -19.86
CA SER A 293 -2.08 2.30 -20.86
C SER A 293 -1.52 0.93 -20.50
N ILE A 294 -2.14 -0.10 -21.06
CA ILE A 294 -1.80 -1.49 -20.83
C ILE A 294 -0.85 -1.96 -21.93
N PHE A 295 0.20 -2.66 -21.53
CA PHE A 295 1.21 -3.23 -22.41
C PHE A 295 1.68 -4.60 -21.93
N VAL A 296 2.40 -5.32 -22.78
CA VAL A 296 3.08 -6.56 -22.40
C VAL A 296 4.58 -6.33 -22.35
N SER A 297 5.26 -6.93 -21.38
CA SER A 297 6.69 -6.77 -21.19
C SER A 297 7.35 -8.01 -20.61
N GLN A 298 8.52 -8.39 -21.14
CA GLN A 298 9.43 -9.36 -20.55
C GLN A 298 10.42 -8.67 -19.61
N ARG A 299 9.93 -7.86 -18.67
CA ARG A 299 10.75 -7.00 -17.79
C ARG A 299 11.71 -7.78 -16.87
N LEU A 300 11.50 -9.10 -16.71
CA LEU A 300 12.39 -9.99 -15.98
C LEU A 300 13.58 -10.48 -16.83
N ARG A 301 13.67 -10.01 -18.09
CA ARG A 301 14.74 -10.37 -19.02
C ARG A 301 15.46 -9.11 -19.51
N TYR A 302 16.78 -9.19 -19.54
CA TYR A 302 17.63 -8.10 -20.02
C TYR A 302 17.52 -7.87 -21.53
N ASP A 303 17.34 -8.94 -22.31
CA ASP A 303 17.01 -8.88 -23.73
C ASP A 303 15.51 -8.71 -23.97
N GLY A 304 14.73 -8.54 -22.89
CA GLY A 304 13.28 -8.49 -22.91
C GLY A 304 12.75 -7.34 -23.73
N HIS A 305 11.61 -7.59 -24.39
CA HIS A 305 10.90 -6.56 -25.13
C HIS A 305 9.68 -6.08 -24.33
N ALA A 306 9.25 -4.85 -24.61
CA ALA A 306 8.01 -4.28 -24.10
C ALA A 306 7.30 -3.62 -25.28
N GLU A 307 6.00 -3.85 -25.42
CA GLU A 307 5.23 -3.26 -26.51
C GLU A 307 3.73 -3.18 -26.16
N HIS A 308 3.08 -2.17 -26.70
CA HIS A 308 1.63 -2.08 -26.62
C HIS A 308 0.96 -2.99 -27.67
N PRO A 309 -0.01 -3.85 -27.28
CA PRO A 309 -0.63 -4.74 -28.26
C PRO A 309 -1.34 -4.04 -29.42
N TRP A 310 -1.90 -2.86 -29.19
CA TRP A 310 -2.49 -2.02 -30.25
C TRP A 310 -1.44 -1.57 -31.27
N VAL A 311 -0.23 -1.27 -30.81
CA VAL A 311 0.89 -0.88 -31.68
C VAL A 311 1.41 -2.09 -32.47
N MET A 312 1.47 -3.26 -31.84
CA MET A 312 1.79 -4.50 -32.56
C MET A 312 0.81 -4.79 -33.71
N LEU A 313 -0.50 -4.64 -33.48
CA LEU A 313 -1.52 -4.78 -34.53
C LEU A 313 -1.37 -3.69 -35.61
N ARG A 314 -1.13 -2.45 -35.18
CA ARG A 314 -0.92 -1.30 -36.08
C ARG A 314 0.24 -1.53 -37.04
N GLU A 315 1.34 -2.08 -36.56
CA GLU A 315 2.49 -2.46 -37.41
C GLU A 315 2.16 -3.60 -38.37
N ALA A 316 1.34 -4.56 -37.94
CA ALA A 316 0.89 -5.62 -38.82
C ALA A 316 0.01 -5.10 -39.97
N VAL A 317 -0.82 -4.08 -39.70
CA VAL A 317 -1.55 -3.33 -40.74
C VAL A 317 -0.59 -2.54 -41.63
N ALA A 318 0.50 -1.98 -41.08
CA ALA A 318 1.56 -1.32 -41.84
C ALA A 318 2.38 -2.26 -42.74
N GLY A 319 2.15 -3.58 -42.64
CA GLY A 319 2.71 -4.59 -43.53
C GLY A 319 3.76 -5.50 -42.89
N VAL A 320 4.12 -5.28 -41.61
CA VAL A 320 5.05 -6.15 -40.88
C VAL A 320 4.35 -7.48 -40.56
N PRO A 321 4.97 -8.66 -40.78
CA PRO A 321 4.37 -9.92 -40.35
C PRO A 321 4.17 -9.95 -38.83
N LEU A 322 3.00 -10.39 -38.37
CA LEU A 322 2.67 -10.40 -36.94
C LEU A 322 3.59 -11.33 -36.14
N ARG A 323 4.04 -12.41 -36.77
CA ARG A 323 5.09 -13.30 -36.24
C ARG A 323 6.42 -12.58 -36.02
N ASP A 324 6.78 -11.63 -36.88
CA ASP A 324 8.03 -10.88 -36.74
C ASP A 324 7.91 -9.82 -35.64
N VAL A 325 6.73 -9.21 -35.50
CA VAL A 325 6.41 -8.30 -34.39
C VAL A 325 6.51 -9.03 -33.06
N VAL A 326 5.83 -10.18 -32.92
CA VAL A 326 5.92 -11.03 -31.72
C VAL A 326 7.31 -11.64 -31.55
N GLY A 327 8.04 -11.86 -32.65
CA GLY A 327 9.41 -12.37 -32.66
C GLY A 327 10.43 -11.41 -32.03
N ARG A 328 10.07 -10.14 -31.80
CA ARG A 328 10.90 -9.19 -31.02
C ARG A 328 10.99 -9.58 -29.55
N PHE A 329 9.99 -10.28 -29.03
CA PHE A 329 10.03 -10.88 -27.70
C PHE A 329 10.87 -12.16 -27.80
N PRO A 330 12.03 -12.23 -27.12
CA PRO A 330 12.84 -13.45 -27.10
C PRO A 330 12.04 -14.66 -26.63
N ASP A 331 12.37 -15.85 -27.14
CA ASP A 331 11.69 -17.09 -26.73
C ASP A 331 11.94 -17.37 -25.23
N PRO A 332 10.98 -18.03 -24.54
CA PRO A 332 11.14 -18.40 -23.13
C PRO A 332 12.45 -19.15 -22.92
N VAL A 333 13.23 -18.74 -21.92
CA VAL A 333 14.40 -19.51 -21.52
C VAL A 333 13.90 -20.68 -20.67
N PRO A 334 14.42 -21.92 -20.84
CA PRO A 334 14.14 -23.00 -19.90
C PRO A 334 14.39 -22.53 -18.47
N ARG A 335 13.55 -22.93 -17.50
CA ARG A 335 13.55 -22.42 -16.11
C ARG A 335 14.92 -22.50 -15.40
N ASP A 336 15.81 -23.32 -15.93
CA ASP A 336 17.18 -23.61 -15.53
C ASP A 336 18.25 -22.67 -16.15
N GLY A 337 17.84 -21.61 -16.88
CA GLY A 337 18.73 -20.76 -17.67
C GLY A 337 18.70 -19.25 -17.38
N PHE A 338 18.12 -18.78 -16.26
CA PHE A 338 18.24 -17.38 -15.85
C PHE A 338 19.70 -17.03 -15.58
N THR A 339 20.41 -16.46 -16.56
CA THR A 339 21.73 -15.86 -16.36
C THR A 339 21.79 -14.45 -16.92
N LYS A 340 22.12 -13.53 -16.01
CA LYS A 340 22.67 -12.18 -16.12
C LYS A 340 22.17 -11.27 -17.24
N GLY A 341 21.44 -10.24 -16.79
CA GLY A 341 21.77 -8.88 -17.21
C GLY A 341 21.88 -7.96 -16.00
N ALA A 342 23.11 -7.66 -15.59
CA ALA A 342 23.36 -6.47 -14.79
C ALA A 342 23.43 -5.26 -15.72
N THR A 343 22.72 -4.18 -15.38
CA THR A 343 23.38 -2.89 -15.06
C THR A 343 22.36 -1.85 -14.60
N TRP A 344 22.23 -1.72 -13.27
CA TRP A 344 22.37 -0.43 -12.58
C TRP A 344 22.74 -0.66 -11.10
N PRO A 345 23.73 0.07 -10.56
CA PRO A 345 25.13 -0.39 -10.62
C PRO A 345 25.29 -1.70 -9.82
N GLU A 346 26.11 -2.64 -10.31
CA GLU A 346 26.55 -3.86 -9.59
C GLU A 346 25.58 -4.38 -8.51
N ALA A 347 24.70 -5.35 -8.85
CA ALA A 347 23.73 -5.99 -7.95
C ALA A 347 24.06 -5.75 -6.47
N LEU A 348 23.29 -4.90 -5.79
CA LEU A 348 23.65 -4.35 -4.48
C LEU A 348 23.90 -5.48 -3.49
N TRP A 349 23.23 -6.62 -3.67
CA TRP A 349 23.51 -7.82 -2.90
C TRP A 349 24.97 -8.32 -3.01
N ALA A 350 25.63 -8.22 -4.16
CA ALA A 350 27.04 -8.57 -4.33
C ALA A 350 27.96 -7.68 -3.46
N VAL A 351 27.59 -6.40 -3.31
CA VAL A 351 28.28 -5.42 -2.46
C VAL A 351 27.90 -5.58 -0.98
N ALA A 352 26.67 -6.03 -0.72
CA ALA A 352 26.08 -6.25 0.59
C ALA A 352 26.06 -7.73 1.01
N ARG A 353 26.97 -8.57 0.49
CA ARG A 353 27.03 -9.97 0.93
C ARG A 353 27.49 -10.03 2.38
N PRO A 354 26.92 -10.91 3.21
CA PRO A 354 27.28 -11.01 4.63
C PRO A 354 28.78 -11.27 4.85
N GLU A 355 29.42 -11.97 3.91
CA GLU A 355 30.86 -12.24 3.90
C GLU A 355 31.76 -11.00 3.67
N HIS A 356 31.19 -9.92 3.13
CA HIS A 356 31.87 -8.65 2.84
C HIS A 356 31.53 -7.53 3.82
N LEU A 357 30.63 -7.77 4.77
CA LEU A 357 30.07 -6.76 5.65
C LEU A 357 30.56 -6.92 7.08
N GLN A 358 30.88 -5.80 7.74
CA GLN A 358 30.84 -5.76 9.19
C GLN A 358 29.38 -5.81 9.63
N ALA A 359 29.05 -6.70 10.57
CA ALA A 359 27.68 -6.85 11.06
C ALA A 359 27.09 -5.48 11.45
N PRO A 360 25.85 -5.17 11.03
CA PRO A 360 25.22 -3.92 11.39
C PRO A 360 25.13 -3.80 12.92
N PRO A 361 25.10 -2.57 13.46
CA PRO A 361 25.03 -2.31 14.90
C PRO A 361 23.61 -2.56 15.42
N VAL A 362 23.01 -3.71 15.13
CA VAL A 362 21.94 -4.19 15.99
C VAL A 362 22.65 -4.62 17.27
N PRO A 363 22.42 -3.94 18.41
CA PRO A 363 23.07 -4.34 19.65
C PRO A 363 22.77 -5.82 19.88
N PRO A 364 23.77 -6.66 20.22
CA PRO A 364 23.52 -8.05 20.51
C PRO A 364 22.61 -8.10 21.75
N LEU A 365 21.31 -8.23 21.52
CA LEU A 365 20.33 -8.37 22.59
C LEU A 365 20.56 -9.70 23.27
N THR A 366 20.57 -9.69 24.59
CA THR A 366 20.47 -10.90 25.37
C THR A 366 19.09 -11.55 25.15
N GLU A 367 19.00 -12.86 25.37
CA GLU A 367 17.74 -13.60 25.29
C GLU A 367 16.64 -13.01 26.19
N ALA A 368 17.04 -12.46 27.34
CA ALA A 368 16.15 -11.75 28.25
C ALA A 368 15.61 -10.44 27.65
N GLU A 369 16.48 -9.62 27.05
CA GLU A 369 16.08 -8.37 26.40
C GLU A 369 15.18 -8.63 25.18
N LEU A 370 15.47 -9.69 24.41
CA LEU A 370 14.62 -10.07 23.28
C LEU A 370 13.25 -10.57 23.75
N THR A 371 13.20 -11.33 24.84
CA THR A 371 11.95 -11.81 25.44
C THR A 371 11.12 -10.65 25.97
N GLU A 372 11.73 -9.69 26.67
CA GLU A 372 11.06 -8.49 27.15
C GLU A 372 10.54 -7.64 25.98
N LEU A 373 11.35 -7.44 24.95
CA LEU A 373 10.98 -6.68 23.76
C LEU A 373 9.83 -7.35 22.99
N THR A 374 9.83 -8.68 22.91
CA THR A 374 8.76 -9.46 22.26
C THR A 374 7.47 -9.44 23.08
N ALA A 375 7.56 -9.56 24.41
CA ALA A 375 6.38 -9.52 25.28
C ALA A 375 5.77 -8.11 25.38
N ALA A 376 6.58 -7.06 25.20
CA ALA A 376 6.15 -5.67 25.26
C ALA A 376 5.65 -5.11 23.91
N ASP A 377 5.73 -5.89 22.83
CA ASP A 377 5.38 -5.42 21.49
C ASP A 377 4.43 -6.37 20.74
N ASP A 378 3.24 -5.87 20.45
CA ASP A 378 2.34 -6.52 19.49
C ASP A 378 2.72 -6.08 18.07
N LEU A 379 3.24 -7.02 17.29
CA LEU A 379 3.59 -6.76 15.90
C LEU A 379 2.35 -6.50 15.02
N ALA A 380 1.13 -6.85 15.46
CA ALA A 380 -0.13 -6.82 14.70
C ALA A 380 -0.46 -5.48 14.01
N GLY A 381 0.19 -4.39 14.43
CA GLY A 381 0.05 -3.08 13.83
C GLY A 381 -0.10 -2.05 14.92
N PRO A 382 -0.35 -0.78 14.57
CA PRO A 382 -0.62 0.20 15.58
C PRO A 382 -2.03 -0.10 16.13
N ASP A 383 -2.10 -0.46 17.41
CA ASP A 383 -3.34 -0.87 18.06
C ASP A 383 -4.37 0.29 18.00
N TRP A 384 -5.42 0.11 17.21
CA TRP A 384 -6.45 1.13 17.04
C TRP A 384 -7.24 1.36 18.33
N HIS A 385 -7.30 0.35 19.20
CA HIS A 385 -8.05 0.35 20.46
C HIS A 385 -7.19 0.77 21.66
N ASP A 386 -5.88 0.55 21.60
CA ASP A 386 -4.91 0.94 22.63
C ASP A 386 -3.66 1.61 22.02
N ASN A 387 -3.80 2.88 21.66
CA ASN A 387 -2.67 3.70 21.25
C ASN A 387 -2.54 4.98 22.06
N HIS A 388 -1.33 5.52 22.05
CA HIS A 388 -0.99 6.72 22.81
C HIS A 388 -1.87 7.94 22.47
N ARG A 389 -2.24 8.11 21.19
CA ARG A 389 -3.08 9.23 20.72
C ARG A 389 -4.49 9.11 21.32
N LEU A 390 -5.11 7.93 21.21
CA LEU A 390 -6.40 7.62 21.82
C LEU A 390 -6.37 7.75 23.34
N ASN A 391 -5.38 7.15 24.00
CA ASN A 391 -5.25 7.18 25.44
C ASN A 391 -5.07 8.60 26.00
N THR A 392 -4.26 9.43 25.33
CA THR A 392 -4.05 10.82 25.70
C THR A 392 -5.34 11.63 25.54
N TRP A 393 -6.08 11.41 24.45
CA TRP A 393 -7.37 12.07 24.23
C TRP A 393 -8.41 11.62 25.26
N LEU A 394 -8.56 10.31 25.51
CA LEU A 394 -9.45 9.75 26.52
C LEU A 394 -9.13 10.28 27.92
N ALA A 395 -7.85 10.32 28.31
CA ALA A 395 -7.42 10.89 29.58
C ALA A 395 -7.80 12.37 29.69
N ALA A 396 -7.51 13.18 28.66
CA ALA A 396 -7.87 14.59 28.64
C ALA A 396 -9.39 14.81 28.68
N ARG A 397 -10.21 13.93 28.08
CA ARG A 397 -11.68 14.01 28.16
C ARG A 397 -12.20 13.63 29.54
N ARG A 398 -11.67 12.56 30.15
CA ARG A 398 -12.00 12.15 31.53
C ARG A 398 -11.70 13.28 32.52
N ASP A 399 -10.56 13.95 32.39
CA ASP A 399 -10.18 15.08 33.25
C ASP A 399 -11.08 16.31 33.03
N ALA A 400 -11.51 16.56 31.79
CA ALA A 400 -12.36 17.70 31.43
C ALA A 400 -13.86 17.47 31.73
N PHE A 401 -14.29 16.22 31.96
CA PHE A 401 -15.71 15.86 32.01
C PHE A 401 -16.50 16.65 33.07
N ALA A 402 -15.95 16.80 34.29
CA ALA A 402 -16.66 17.51 35.35
C ALA A 402 -16.96 18.98 35.00
N ALA A 403 -16.03 19.65 34.30
CA ALA A 403 -16.21 21.02 33.83
C ALA A 403 -17.22 21.07 32.67
N TRP A 404 -17.11 20.15 31.71
CA TRP A 404 -18.04 20.05 30.59
C TRP A 404 -19.48 19.80 31.07
N ALA A 405 -19.67 18.85 32.00
CA ALA A 405 -20.98 18.51 32.56
C ALA A 405 -21.63 19.69 33.34
N ALA A 406 -20.81 20.54 33.96
CA ALA A 406 -21.28 21.76 34.60
C ALA A 406 -21.73 22.81 33.57
N GLU A 407 -20.96 22.99 32.48
CA GLU A 407 -21.31 23.91 31.38
C GLU A 407 -22.54 23.45 30.59
N ALA A 408 -22.65 22.14 30.34
CA ALA A 408 -23.79 21.51 29.67
C ALA A 408 -25.09 21.56 30.52
N GLY A 409 -24.98 21.94 31.80
CA GLY A 409 -26.09 22.03 32.74
C GLY A 409 -26.39 20.69 33.43
N GLY A 410 -26.52 20.70 34.75
CA GLY A 410 -26.86 19.52 35.55
C GLY A 410 -25.68 18.86 36.28
N GLY A 411 -24.44 19.11 35.85
CA GLY A 411 -23.25 18.54 36.48
C GLY A 411 -23.17 17.01 36.35
N THR A 412 -22.17 16.40 36.96
CA THR A 412 -21.90 14.95 36.79
C THR A 412 -22.99 14.02 37.34
N ALA A 413 -23.99 14.54 38.05
CA ALA A 413 -25.12 13.76 38.56
C ALA A 413 -26.24 13.57 37.52
N GLU A 414 -26.42 14.54 36.61
CA GLU A 414 -27.44 14.49 35.56
C GLU A 414 -26.89 13.88 34.25
N TRP A 415 -25.56 13.87 34.09
CA TRP A 415 -24.83 13.23 33.01
C TRP A 415 -24.28 11.88 33.49
N ASP A 416 -25.17 10.90 33.63
CA ASP A 416 -24.93 9.60 34.26
C ASP A 416 -24.52 8.47 33.30
N PHE A 417 -24.35 8.80 32.02
CA PHE A 417 -24.08 7.87 30.92
C PHE A 417 -25.21 6.86 30.63
N SER A 418 -26.44 7.12 31.09
CA SER A 418 -27.59 6.29 30.73
C SER A 418 -28.10 6.60 29.31
N PRO A 419 -28.78 5.66 28.62
CA PRO A 419 -29.43 5.94 27.34
C PRO A 419 -30.44 7.09 27.40
N ALA A 420 -31.11 7.28 28.55
CA ALA A 420 -32.05 8.39 28.75
C ALA A 420 -31.36 9.76 28.77
N SER A 421 -30.09 9.84 29.15
CA SER A 421 -29.32 11.08 29.11
C SER A 421 -29.02 11.56 27.68
N LEU A 422 -29.13 10.69 26.66
CA LEU A 422 -28.93 11.04 25.26
C LEU A 422 -30.03 11.96 24.71
N ASP A 423 -31.27 11.81 25.16
CA ASP A 423 -32.36 12.74 24.78
C ASP A 423 -32.03 14.18 25.22
N ARG A 424 -31.39 14.31 26.39
CA ARG A 424 -30.93 15.61 26.90
C ARG A 424 -29.74 16.13 26.09
N LEU A 425 -28.79 15.26 25.74
CA LEU A 425 -27.67 15.62 24.88
C LEU A 425 -28.15 16.12 23.52
N GLU A 426 -29.09 15.40 22.91
CA GLU A 426 -29.70 15.76 21.63
C GLU A 426 -30.36 17.14 21.70
N ALA A 427 -31.20 17.37 22.70
CA ALA A 427 -31.86 18.66 22.88
C ALA A 427 -30.85 19.81 23.08
N LEU A 428 -29.74 19.54 23.77
CA LEU A 428 -28.69 20.53 24.02
C LEU A 428 -27.91 20.85 22.74
N VAL A 429 -27.57 19.85 21.93
CA VAL A 429 -26.86 20.03 20.65
C VAL A 429 -27.75 20.78 19.65
N ARG A 430 -29.01 20.35 19.47
CA ARG A 430 -29.99 21.03 18.60
C ARG A 430 -30.31 22.45 19.06
N GLY A 431 -30.20 22.73 20.36
CA GLY A 431 -30.40 24.07 20.92
C GLY A 431 -29.18 24.99 20.77
N ARG A 432 -27.98 24.44 20.68
CA ARG A 432 -26.73 25.20 20.58
C ARG A 432 -26.31 25.48 19.14
N PHE A 433 -26.55 24.56 18.22
CA PHE A 433 -26.20 24.69 16.81
C PHE A 433 -27.46 24.76 15.94
N ALA A 434 -27.46 25.61 14.92
CA ALA A 434 -28.60 25.81 14.03
C ALA A 434 -28.57 24.91 12.81
N SER A 435 -27.39 24.46 12.35
CA SER A 435 -27.24 23.60 11.17
C SER A 435 -26.04 22.66 11.21
N TYR A 436 -26.03 21.71 10.27
CA TYR A 436 -24.92 20.79 10.01
C TYR A 436 -23.62 21.56 9.70
N GLU A 437 -23.68 22.58 8.84
CA GLU A 437 -22.50 23.35 8.42
C GLU A 437 -21.87 24.12 9.58
N GLU A 438 -22.69 24.61 10.52
CA GLU A 438 -22.20 25.26 11.73
C GLU A 438 -21.40 24.29 12.60
N MET A 439 -21.87 23.05 12.74
CA MET A 439 -21.17 22.00 13.49
C MET A 439 -19.89 21.52 12.79
N VAL A 440 -19.87 21.47 11.45
CA VAL A 440 -18.64 21.19 10.68
C VAL A 440 -17.61 22.28 10.90
N ALA A 441 -18.01 23.55 10.85
CA ALA A 441 -17.13 24.68 11.13
C ALA A 441 -16.61 24.66 12.59
N ALA A 442 -17.41 24.12 13.53
CA ALA A 442 -17.09 23.99 14.95
C ALA A 442 -16.41 22.65 15.32
N HIS A 443 -15.78 21.93 14.39
CA HIS A 443 -15.21 20.59 14.64
C HIS A 443 -14.25 20.48 15.83
N GLY A 444 -13.54 21.57 16.18
CA GLY A 444 -12.63 21.63 17.33
C GLY A 444 -13.22 22.28 18.59
N ASP A 445 -14.51 22.64 18.59
CA ASP A 445 -15.15 23.31 19.72
C ASP A 445 -15.17 22.39 20.96
N PRO A 446 -14.68 22.85 22.14
CA PRO A 446 -14.59 22.01 23.33
C PRO A 446 -15.93 21.39 23.77
N PHE A 447 -17.05 22.08 23.54
CA PHE A 447 -18.36 21.54 23.88
C PHE A 447 -18.73 20.39 22.94
N LEU A 448 -18.56 20.56 21.61
CA LEU A 448 -18.88 19.52 20.63
C LEU A 448 -18.00 18.28 20.80
N VAL A 449 -16.69 18.47 21.03
CA VAL A 449 -15.78 17.33 21.27
C VAL A 449 -16.14 16.60 22.57
N GLY A 450 -16.55 17.33 23.62
CA GLY A 450 -17.03 16.72 24.87
C GLY A 450 -18.36 15.97 24.70
N ALA A 451 -19.27 16.49 23.88
CA ALA A 451 -20.54 15.82 23.55
C ALA A 451 -20.31 14.51 22.78
N ALA A 452 -19.41 14.52 21.78
CA ALA A 452 -19.05 13.34 21.01
C ALA A 452 -18.41 12.26 21.91
N TRP A 453 -17.50 12.66 22.80
CA TRP A 453 -16.94 11.75 23.79
C TRP A 453 -18.00 11.17 24.74
N TYR A 454 -18.92 12.00 25.26
CA TYR A 454 -19.98 11.51 26.13
C TYR A 454 -20.87 10.49 25.42
N PHE A 455 -21.28 10.75 24.18
CA PHE A 455 -22.08 9.83 23.39
C PHE A 455 -21.36 8.49 23.16
N GLY A 456 -20.08 8.53 22.79
CA GLY A 456 -19.29 7.29 22.64
C GLY A 456 -19.09 6.54 23.96
N GLU A 457 -18.95 7.22 25.10
CA GLU A 457 -18.89 6.56 26.41
C GLU A 457 -20.21 5.86 26.80
N VAL A 458 -21.37 6.38 26.36
CA VAL A 458 -22.65 5.67 26.53
C VAL A 458 -22.61 4.36 25.74
N GLN A 459 -22.15 4.38 24.50
CA GLN A 459 -22.02 3.17 23.67
C GLN A 459 -21.04 2.16 24.30
N VAL A 460 -19.88 2.61 24.77
CA VAL A 460 -18.89 1.74 25.44
C VAL A 460 -19.47 1.07 26.70
N ARG A 461 -20.25 1.80 27.49
CA ARG A 461 -20.76 1.30 28.78
C ARG A 461 -22.02 0.46 28.65
N GLU A 462 -22.94 0.85 27.77
CA GLU A 462 -24.24 0.21 27.64
C GLU A 462 -24.25 -0.91 26.59
N CYS A 463 -23.40 -0.81 25.56
CA CYS A 463 -23.36 -1.76 24.44
C CYS A 463 -22.09 -2.63 24.42
N GLY A 464 -21.16 -2.45 25.36
CA GLY A 464 -19.90 -3.20 25.37
C GLY A 464 -18.93 -2.83 24.24
N ALA A 465 -19.18 -1.69 23.58
CA ALA A 465 -18.38 -1.19 22.48
C ALA A 465 -16.98 -0.75 22.95
N VAL A 466 -16.03 -0.62 22.03
CA VAL A 466 -14.65 -0.20 22.32
C VAL A 466 -14.29 1.06 21.55
N TRP A 467 -13.60 2.00 22.21
CA TRP A 467 -13.04 3.15 21.50
C TRP A 467 -11.95 2.69 20.55
N ARG A 468 -11.92 3.26 19.36
CA ARG A 468 -10.82 3.14 18.42
C ARG A 468 -10.48 4.48 17.80
N TRP A 469 -9.21 4.72 17.53
CA TRP A 469 -8.78 5.89 16.77
C TRP A 469 -7.50 5.56 16.03
N ARG A 470 -7.39 6.05 14.79
CA ARG A 470 -6.19 5.91 13.98
C ARG A 470 -4.99 6.35 14.82
N PRO A 471 -4.04 5.44 15.11
CA PRO A 471 -2.93 5.76 16.00
C PRO A 471 -2.11 6.96 15.51
N ARG A 472 -2.00 7.09 14.19
CA ARG A 472 -1.32 8.20 13.51
C ARG A 472 -2.32 9.21 12.96
N PRO A 473 -2.06 10.52 13.12
CA PRO A 473 -2.80 11.55 12.41
C PRO A 473 -2.77 11.32 10.90
N SER A 474 -3.86 11.64 10.22
CA SER A 474 -3.90 11.63 8.76
C SER A 474 -2.94 12.67 8.19
N GLU A 475 -2.27 12.33 7.09
CA GLU A 475 -1.47 13.28 6.32
C GLU A 475 -2.36 14.32 5.61
N ASN A 476 -3.63 13.98 5.40
CA ASN A 476 -4.63 14.91 4.89
C ASN A 476 -5.35 15.60 6.07
N PRO A 477 -5.16 16.91 6.29
CA PRO A 477 -5.83 17.64 7.36
C PRO A 477 -7.35 17.70 7.20
N ASP A 478 -7.86 17.45 6.00
CA ASP A 478 -9.29 17.40 5.69
C ASP A 478 -9.87 15.97 5.74
N ASP A 479 -9.11 14.98 6.23
CA ASP A 479 -9.59 13.61 6.39
C ASP A 479 -10.67 13.55 7.48
N THR A 480 -11.93 13.51 7.05
CA THR A 480 -13.08 13.46 7.95
C THR A 480 -13.17 12.17 8.76
N TYR A 481 -12.40 11.14 8.40
CA TYR A 481 -12.33 9.87 9.12
C TYR A 481 -11.19 9.83 10.16
N ASP A 482 -10.39 10.89 10.30
CA ASP A 482 -9.34 10.98 11.32
C ASP A 482 -9.87 11.44 12.69
N VAL A 483 -10.91 10.77 13.18
CA VAL A 483 -11.61 11.09 14.43
C VAL A 483 -11.69 9.86 15.35
N PRO A 484 -11.83 10.04 16.68
CA PRO A 484 -12.13 8.93 17.58
C PRO A 484 -13.49 8.32 17.22
N MET A 485 -13.51 7.01 17.04
CA MET A 485 -14.68 6.19 16.69
C MET A 485 -14.95 5.16 17.77
N VAL A 486 -16.12 4.56 17.74
CA VAL A 486 -16.51 3.46 18.63
C VAL A 486 -16.88 2.26 17.77
N GLU A 487 -16.42 1.09 18.15
CA GLU A 487 -16.67 -0.17 17.44
C GLU A 487 -17.45 -1.13 18.34
N GLY A 488 -18.44 -1.81 17.77
CA GLY A 488 -19.29 -2.77 18.47
C GLY A 488 -18.53 -4.01 18.90
N PRO A 489 -19.05 -4.74 19.91
CA PRO A 489 -18.49 -6.03 20.27
C PRO A 489 -18.56 -6.99 19.08
N GLU A 490 -17.52 -7.80 18.90
CA GLU A 490 -17.49 -8.87 17.91
C GLU A 490 -18.68 -9.81 18.13
N ALA A 491 -19.46 -10.06 17.07
CA ALA A 491 -20.54 -11.02 17.14
C ALA A 491 -19.93 -12.37 17.52
N VAL A 492 -20.41 -12.96 18.61
CA VAL A 492 -20.01 -14.33 18.95
C VAL A 492 -20.67 -15.20 17.89
N ASP A 493 -19.87 -15.91 17.09
CA ASP A 493 -20.35 -16.93 16.16
C ASP A 493 -21.37 -17.83 16.89
N GLU A 494 -22.66 -17.59 16.68
CA GLU A 494 -23.67 -18.58 17.01
C GLU A 494 -23.55 -19.64 15.92
N ASP A 495 -22.75 -20.67 16.21
CA ASP A 495 -22.77 -21.98 15.56
C ASP A 495 -24.23 -22.43 15.34
N ASP A 496 -24.81 -22.15 14.17
CA ASP A 496 -25.91 -22.88 13.51
C ASP A 496 -26.50 -22.04 12.35
N VAL A 497 -25.71 -21.83 11.28
CA VAL A 497 -26.28 -21.48 9.97
C VAL A 497 -26.00 -22.63 9.00
N ASP A 498 -27.08 -23.28 8.58
CA ASP A 498 -27.08 -24.43 7.68
C ASP A 498 -26.19 -24.18 6.44
N GLU A 499 -25.22 -25.06 6.23
CA GLU A 499 -24.39 -25.17 5.01
C GLU A 499 -25.29 -25.46 3.79
N ASP A 500 -25.99 -24.48 3.21
CA ASP A 500 -26.63 -24.65 1.90
C ASP A 500 -26.91 -23.35 1.10
N ASP A 501 -26.47 -22.16 1.56
CA ASP A 501 -26.54 -20.93 0.76
C ASP A 501 -25.15 -20.52 0.24
N GLU A 502 -24.70 -21.23 -0.80
CA GLU A 502 -23.60 -20.84 -1.67
C GLU A 502 -24.02 -19.53 -2.39
N TYR A 503 -23.24 -18.44 -2.23
CA TYR A 503 -23.42 -17.05 -2.72
C TYR A 503 -23.86 -15.97 -1.71
N ASP A 504 -23.44 -16.02 -0.46
CA ASP A 504 -23.19 -14.78 0.31
C ASP A 504 -21.70 -14.46 0.33
N ASP A 505 -21.40 -13.19 0.04
CA ASP A 505 -20.08 -12.58 0.04
C ASP A 505 -19.51 -12.66 1.47
N PRO A 506 -18.34 -13.27 1.72
CA PRO A 506 -17.75 -13.35 3.06
C PRO A 506 -17.32 -11.99 3.65
N GLU A 507 -17.68 -10.86 3.02
CA GLU A 507 -17.35 -9.51 3.47
C GLU A 507 -18.37 -8.89 4.44
N ASP A 508 -19.57 -9.46 4.65
CA ASP A 508 -20.66 -8.76 5.38
C ASP A 508 -20.80 -9.09 6.89
N ASP A 509 -19.75 -9.62 7.54
CA ASP A 509 -19.61 -9.58 9.01
C ASP A 509 -19.04 -8.21 9.45
N HIS A 510 -19.65 -7.13 8.97
CA HIS A 510 -19.19 -5.78 9.29
C HIS A 510 -19.50 -5.43 10.75
N LEU A 511 -18.49 -5.57 11.62
CA LEU A 511 -18.43 -4.93 12.93
C LEU A 511 -18.98 -3.50 12.85
N HIS A 512 -19.99 -3.18 13.66
CA HIS A 512 -20.61 -1.87 13.63
C HIS A 512 -19.63 -0.80 14.12
N ILE A 513 -19.24 0.14 13.25
CA ILE A 513 -18.36 1.28 13.59
C ILE A 513 -19.16 2.58 13.55
N CYS A 514 -19.11 3.34 14.64
CA CYS A 514 -19.73 4.64 14.80
C CYS A 514 -18.68 5.75 14.88
N ASP A 515 -18.89 6.86 14.16
CA ASP A 515 -18.25 8.16 14.42
C ASP A 515 -19.21 9.01 15.28
N PRO A 516 -18.97 9.15 16.60
CA PRO A 516 -19.84 9.93 17.48
C PRO A 516 -19.99 11.39 17.05
N THR A 517 -18.96 11.98 16.43
CA THR A 517 -19.00 13.37 15.96
C THR A 517 -19.88 13.48 14.71
N GLY A 518 -19.73 12.54 13.79
CA GLY A 518 -20.56 12.39 12.59
C GLY A 518 -22.03 12.20 12.92
N GLU A 519 -22.35 11.34 13.88
CA GLU A 519 -23.73 11.09 14.35
C GLU A 519 -24.37 12.35 14.96
N LEU A 520 -23.63 13.08 15.80
CA LEU A 520 -24.12 14.36 16.34
C LEU A 520 -24.40 15.38 15.24
N ARG A 521 -23.55 15.47 14.21
CA ARG A 521 -23.78 16.35 13.05
C ARG A 521 -25.00 15.90 12.25
N ALA A 522 -25.17 14.58 12.09
CA ALA A 522 -26.27 14.00 11.32
C ALA A 522 -27.65 14.29 11.91
N LEU A 523 -27.77 14.65 13.19
CA LEU A 523 -29.02 15.11 13.80
C LEU A 523 -29.69 16.25 13.03
N HIS A 524 -28.92 17.14 12.39
CA HIS A 524 -29.46 18.25 11.58
C HIS A 524 -29.80 17.86 10.13
N LEU A 525 -29.39 16.68 9.68
CA LEU A 525 -29.73 16.11 8.38
C LEU A 525 -30.93 15.16 8.47
N ARG A 526 -31.09 14.50 9.61
CA ARG A 526 -32.15 13.52 9.90
C ARG A 526 -33.40 14.22 10.42
N GLY A 527 -34.55 13.58 10.22
CA GLY A 527 -35.87 14.12 10.61
C GLY A 527 -36.05 14.23 12.13
N PRO A 528 -37.13 14.88 12.61
CA PRO A 528 -37.39 15.04 14.05
C PRO A 528 -37.72 13.73 14.78
N ASP A 529 -38.00 12.66 14.02
CA ASP A 529 -38.30 11.32 14.54
C ASP A 529 -37.05 10.45 14.73
N ASP A 530 -35.87 10.97 14.39
CA ASP A 530 -34.58 10.28 14.48
C ASP A 530 -33.84 10.76 15.74
N HIS A 531 -33.78 9.88 16.74
CA HIS A 531 -33.21 10.21 18.04
C HIS A 531 -31.79 9.69 18.20
N LEU A 532 -30.96 10.41 18.93
CA LEU A 532 -29.57 10.00 19.18
C LEU A 532 -29.46 8.64 19.87
N ARG A 533 -30.45 8.29 20.70
CA ARG A 533 -30.53 6.96 21.36
C ARG A 533 -30.79 5.81 20.40
N ASP A 534 -31.38 6.07 19.23
CA ASP A 534 -31.73 5.02 18.27
C ASP A 534 -30.46 4.41 17.65
N ALA A 535 -29.36 5.15 17.63
CA ALA A 535 -28.04 4.65 17.25
C ALA A 535 -27.53 3.51 18.15
N LEU A 536 -28.03 3.38 19.39
CA LEU A 536 -27.67 2.26 20.26
C LEU A 536 -28.25 0.92 19.77
N ALA A 537 -29.32 0.96 18.97
CA ALA A 537 -29.96 -0.25 18.43
C ALA A 537 -29.08 -0.98 17.41
N ALA A 538 -28.07 -0.31 16.84
CA ALA A 538 -27.12 -0.92 15.91
C ALA A 538 -26.08 -1.83 16.58
N TYR A 539 -26.05 -1.87 17.92
CA TYR A 539 -25.15 -2.69 18.73
C TYR A 539 -25.87 -3.85 19.47
N ALA A 540 -27.18 -4.00 19.25
CA ALA A 540 -28.03 -5.00 19.90
C ALA A 540 -28.46 -6.06 18.89
#